data_AF-A0A954QSI8-F1
#
_entry.id   AF-A0A954QSI8-F1
#
_cell.length_a   1.000
_cell.length_b   1.000
_cell.length_c   1.000
_cell.angle_alpha   90.00
_cell.angle_beta   90.00
_cell.angle_gamma   90.00
#
_symmetry.space_group_name_H-M   'P 1'
#
loop_
_entity.id
_entity.type
_entity.pdbx_description
1 polymer ?
#
loop_
_entity_poly.entity_id
_entity_poly.type
_entity_poly.pdbx_seq_one_letter_code
_entity_poly.pdbx_strand_id
1 'polypeptide(L)'
;APHGRYVQVYINGKYEGIHHLMERPDAAFMASYLGGEPEDYDALNAVTAIDGDTDAWRMLQRNEVIDDYQEVQKLLNVENYANYMLLQFYGGNDWDWNTSQNWAAARPRLDDSGFIFFHWDSDLLLRTTRTANVITRGGPGNLWNANGGMRQHPEFLMLMADRAHALFYNDGMLTNDR
;
A
#
# COMPACT_ATOMS: atom_id res chain seq x y z
N ALA A 1 -3.42 4.82 -7.06
CA ALA A 1 -3.69 5.33 -5.70
C ALA A 1 -5.07 5.98 -5.73
N PRO A 2 -5.82 6.01 -4.61
CA PRO A 2 -7.11 6.68 -4.55
C PRO A 2 -6.98 8.14 -4.97
N HIS A 3 -7.87 8.63 -5.82
CA HIS A 3 -7.93 10.02 -6.19
C HIS A 3 -8.63 10.84 -5.11
N GLY A 4 -8.27 12.12 -5.02
CA GLY A 4 -8.92 13.06 -4.13
C GLY A 4 -8.88 14.48 -4.67
N ARG A 5 -9.78 15.31 -4.16
CA ARG A 5 -9.86 16.74 -4.48
C ARG A 5 -10.41 17.54 -3.30
N TYR A 6 -9.95 18.78 -3.17
CA TYR A 6 -10.52 19.70 -2.19
C TYR A 6 -11.88 20.21 -2.64
N VAL A 7 -12.85 20.23 -1.72
CA VAL A 7 -14.24 20.63 -1.97
C VAL A 7 -14.73 21.56 -0.86
N GLN A 8 -15.70 22.43 -1.17
CA GLN A 8 -16.42 23.24 -0.19
C GLN A 8 -17.68 22.50 0.24
N VAL A 9 -17.86 22.27 1.54
CA VAL A 9 -18.97 21.47 2.08
C VAL A 9 -20.01 22.36 2.74
N TYR A 10 -21.28 22.10 2.43
CA TYR A 10 -22.44 22.71 3.06
C TYR A 10 -23.36 21.61 3.61
N ILE A 11 -23.78 21.72 4.87
CA ILE A 11 -24.74 20.81 5.50
C ILE A 11 -25.98 21.61 5.89
N ASN A 12 -27.14 21.26 5.34
CA ASN A 12 -28.41 21.99 5.52
C ASN A 12 -28.29 23.51 5.23
N GLY A 13 -27.53 23.88 4.20
CA GLY A 13 -27.32 25.28 3.79
C GLY A 13 -26.28 26.04 4.62
N LYS A 14 -25.71 25.44 5.67
CA LYS A 14 -24.62 26.03 6.45
C LYS A 14 -23.26 25.58 5.92
N TYR A 15 -22.34 26.53 5.73
CA TYR A 15 -20.96 26.23 5.31
C TYR A 15 -20.17 25.57 6.44
N GLU A 16 -19.53 24.43 6.14
CA GLU A 16 -18.74 23.64 7.09
C GLU A 16 -17.24 23.64 6.75
N GLY A 17 -16.81 24.32 5.69
CA GLY A 17 -15.40 24.50 5.36
C GLY A 17 -14.93 23.71 4.13
N ILE A 18 -13.60 23.77 3.91
CA ILE A 18 -12.91 23.01 2.87
C ILE A 18 -12.59 21.62 3.40
N HIS A 19 -12.96 20.59 2.66
CA HIS A 19 -12.67 19.19 2.97
C HIS A 19 -11.90 18.54 1.83
N HIS A 20 -11.14 17.49 2.14
CA HIS A 20 -10.57 16.62 1.12
C HIS A 20 -11.57 15.48 0.84
N LEU A 21 -12.20 15.52 -0.33
CA LEU A 21 -13.02 14.41 -0.80
C LEU A 21 -12.10 13.40 -1.49
N MET A 22 -12.06 12.17 -0.99
CA MET A 22 -11.18 11.13 -1.50
C MET A 22 -11.94 9.84 -1.74
N GLU A 23 -11.47 9.09 -2.74
CA GLU A 23 -11.88 7.71 -2.97
C GLU A 23 -11.38 6.83 -1.81
N ARG A 24 -12.16 5.79 -1.51
CA ARG A 24 -11.79 4.75 -0.56
C ARG A 24 -11.35 3.51 -1.33
N PRO A 25 -10.14 2.96 -1.12
CA PRO A 25 -9.68 1.74 -1.77
C PRO A 25 -10.37 0.51 -1.16
N ASP A 26 -11.65 0.38 -1.46
CA ASP A 26 -12.54 -0.72 -1.12
C ASP A 26 -12.84 -1.57 -2.36
N ALA A 27 -13.69 -2.59 -2.21
CA ALA A 27 -14.05 -3.47 -3.33
C ALA A 27 -14.73 -2.73 -4.49
N ALA A 28 -15.58 -1.74 -4.20
CA ALA A 28 -16.26 -0.95 -5.22
C ALA A 28 -15.28 -0.05 -5.99
N PHE A 29 -14.30 0.54 -5.30
CA PHE A 29 -13.19 1.22 -5.94
C PHE A 29 -12.45 0.26 -6.88
N MET A 30 -12.09 -0.93 -6.43
CA MET A 30 -11.38 -1.89 -7.28
C MET A 30 -12.18 -2.25 -8.55
N ALA A 31 -13.46 -2.56 -8.40
CA ALA A 31 -14.34 -2.86 -9.54
C ALA A 31 -14.42 -1.69 -10.53
N SER A 32 -14.44 -0.44 -10.05
CA SER A 32 -14.49 0.74 -10.92
C SER A 32 -13.24 0.94 -11.77
N TYR A 33 -12.06 0.50 -11.31
CA TYR A 33 -10.78 0.67 -12.02
C TYR A 33 -10.34 -0.58 -12.79
N LEU A 34 -10.65 -1.78 -12.30
CA LEU A 34 -10.21 -3.05 -12.86
C LEU A 34 -11.33 -3.85 -13.55
N GLY A 35 -12.59 -3.40 -13.44
CA GLY A 35 -13.77 -4.09 -13.97
C GLY A 35 -14.33 -5.14 -13.01
N GLY A 36 -15.35 -5.88 -13.46
CA GLY A 36 -16.06 -6.86 -12.61
C GLY A 36 -17.01 -6.19 -11.61
N GLU A 37 -17.43 -6.94 -10.61
CA GLU A 37 -18.34 -6.51 -9.55
C GLU A 37 -17.58 -6.41 -8.21
N PRO A 38 -18.07 -5.63 -7.22
CA PRO A 38 -17.42 -5.53 -5.91
C PRO A 38 -17.18 -6.89 -5.24
N GLU A 39 -18.08 -7.85 -5.42
CA GLU A 39 -17.97 -9.20 -4.85
C GLU A 39 -16.79 -10.01 -5.41
N ASP A 40 -16.19 -9.58 -6.52
CA ASP A 40 -14.99 -10.17 -7.11
C ASP A 40 -13.70 -9.74 -6.39
N TYR A 41 -13.77 -8.93 -5.33
CA TYR A 41 -12.62 -8.36 -4.65
C TYR A 41 -12.64 -8.58 -3.13
N ASP A 42 -11.45 -8.78 -2.56
CA ASP A 42 -11.21 -8.61 -1.12
C ASP A 42 -10.56 -7.26 -0.88
N ALA A 43 -11.00 -6.53 0.15
CA ALA A 43 -10.40 -5.27 0.54
C ALA A 43 -10.15 -5.21 2.05
N LEU A 44 -8.99 -4.68 2.40
CA LEU A 44 -8.48 -4.57 3.76
C LEU A 44 -8.23 -3.11 4.13
N ASN A 45 -8.68 -2.74 5.32
CA ASN A 45 -8.16 -1.59 6.04
C ASN A 45 -7.18 -2.10 7.10
N ALA A 46 -5.89 -1.94 6.81
CA ALA A 46 -4.81 -2.65 7.47
C ALA A 46 -5.08 -4.16 7.56
N VAL A 47 -5.15 -4.72 8.77
CA VAL A 47 -5.34 -6.17 8.98
C VAL A 47 -6.81 -6.63 8.97
N THR A 48 -7.74 -5.70 8.79
CA THR A 48 -9.19 -5.95 8.90
C THR A 48 -9.83 -5.93 7.52
N ALA A 49 -10.58 -6.98 7.18
CA ALA A 49 -11.43 -6.97 6.00
C ALA A 49 -12.52 -5.90 6.14
N ILE A 50 -12.60 -5.03 5.13
CA ILE A 50 -13.71 -4.09 4.95
C ILE A 50 -14.70 -4.60 3.89
N ASP A 51 -14.22 -5.42 2.96
CA ASP A 51 -15.02 -6.20 2.00
C ASP A 51 -14.39 -7.59 1.82
N GLY A 52 -15.22 -8.59 1.53
CA GLY A 52 -14.78 -9.97 1.35
C GLY A 52 -14.31 -10.61 2.66
N ASP A 53 -13.20 -11.34 2.60
CA ASP A 53 -12.62 -12.06 3.74
C ASP A 53 -11.09 -11.84 3.84
N THR A 54 -10.44 -12.58 4.76
CA THR A 54 -9.00 -12.45 5.02
C THR A 54 -8.21 -13.73 4.69
N ASP A 55 -8.81 -14.67 3.97
CA ASP A 55 -8.19 -15.99 3.79
C ASP A 55 -6.93 -15.92 2.93
N ALA A 56 -6.99 -15.20 1.81
CA ALA A 56 -5.82 -14.93 0.97
C ALA A 56 -4.73 -14.14 1.73
N TRP A 57 -5.13 -13.18 2.57
CA TRP A 57 -4.20 -12.41 3.40
C TRP A 57 -3.47 -13.30 4.40
N ARG A 58 -4.22 -14.14 5.11
CA ARG A 58 -3.65 -15.11 6.06
C ARG A 58 -2.77 -16.13 5.36
N MET A 59 -3.11 -16.53 4.13
CA MET A 59 -2.30 -17.44 3.31
C MET A 59 -0.96 -16.80 2.93
N LEU A 60 -0.95 -15.55 2.47
CA LEU A 60 0.27 -14.81 2.15
C LEU A 60 1.25 -14.75 3.33
N GLN A 61 0.73 -14.67 4.56
CA GLN A 61 1.55 -14.55 5.76
C GLN A 61 2.11 -15.88 6.29
N ARG A 62 1.74 -17.02 5.70
CA ARG A 62 2.26 -18.31 6.16
C ARG A 62 3.69 -18.53 5.67
N ASN A 63 4.52 -19.16 6.50
CA ASN A 63 5.92 -19.42 6.18
C ASN A 63 6.08 -20.20 4.87
N GLU A 64 5.24 -21.20 4.62
CA GLU A 64 5.29 -21.98 3.38
C GLU A 64 5.03 -21.16 2.10
N VAL A 65 4.37 -20.00 2.22
CA VAL A 65 4.15 -19.07 1.12
C VAL A 65 5.21 -17.98 1.11
N ILE A 66 5.40 -17.26 2.21
CA ILE A 66 6.30 -16.10 2.27
C ILE A 66 7.77 -16.47 2.07
N ASP A 67 8.15 -17.72 2.33
CA ASP A 67 9.51 -18.24 2.11
C ASP A 67 9.74 -18.74 0.67
N ASP A 68 8.68 -18.86 -0.14
CA ASP A 68 8.76 -19.20 -1.57
C ASP A 68 8.35 -18.00 -2.42
N TYR A 69 9.33 -17.37 -3.08
CA TYR A 69 9.07 -16.19 -3.90
C TYR A 69 8.05 -16.42 -5.02
N GLN A 70 7.99 -17.63 -5.59
CA GLN A 70 7.02 -17.93 -6.64
C GLN A 70 5.60 -17.99 -6.10
N GLU A 71 5.40 -18.54 -4.90
CA GLU A 71 4.08 -18.55 -4.24
C GLU A 71 3.67 -17.16 -3.77
N VAL A 72 4.62 -16.34 -3.29
CA VAL A 72 4.37 -14.93 -2.98
C VAL A 72 3.81 -14.20 -4.20
N GLN A 73 4.42 -14.38 -5.37
CA GLN A 73 4.02 -13.67 -6.59
C GLN A 73 2.56 -13.93 -7.01
N LYS A 74 1.97 -15.07 -6.60
CA LYS A 74 0.56 -15.39 -6.87
C LYS A 74 -0.40 -14.59 -5.98
N LEU A 75 0.06 -14.20 -4.79
CA LEU A 75 -0.74 -13.54 -3.76
C LEU A 75 -0.35 -12.09 -3.50
N LEU A 76 0.75 -11.61 -4.08
CA LEU A 76 1.26 -10.26 -3.89
C LEU A 76 1.69 -9.65 -5.22
N ASN A 77 1.17 -8.46 -5.54
CA ASN A 77 1.75 -7.65 -6.59
C ASN A 77 3.08 -7.06 -6.09
N VAL A 78 4.17 -7.78 -6.32
CA VAL A 78 5.51 -7.45 -5.79
C VAL A 78 6.04 -6.10 -6.29
N GLU A 79 5.73 -5.70 -7.53
CA GLU A 79 6.14 -4.40 -8.05
C GLU A 79 5.38 -3.25 -7.34
N ASN A 80 4.06 -3.40 -7.17
CA ASN A 80 3.27 -2.45 -6.42
C ASN A 80 3.75 -2.36 -4.95
N TYR A 81 3.98 -3.50 -4.31
CA TYR A 81 4.48 -3.54 -2.93
C TYR A 81 5.85 -2.86 -2.80
N ALA A 82 6.76 -3.09 -3.75
CA ALA A 82 8.05 -2.42 -3.79
C ALA A 82 7.90 -0.89 -3.87
N ASN A 83 7.07 -0.40 -4.80
CA ASN A 83 6.80 1.04 -4.94
C ASN A 83 6.16 1.63 -3.68
N TYR A 84 5.19 0.93 -3.09
CA TYR A 84 4.53 1.32 -1.85
C TYR A 84 5.54 1.48 -0.71
N MET A 85 6.42 0.49 -0.51
CA MET A 85 7.44 0.54 0.54
C MET A 85 8.44 1.68 0.31
N LEU A 86 8.91 1.87 -0.93
CA LEU A 86 9.81 2.98 -1.26
C LEU A 86 9.18 4.36 -1.00
N LEU A 87 7.89 4.53 -1.28
CA LEU A 87 7.19 5.78 -0.99
C LEU A 87 7.02 6.02 0.51
N GLN A 88 6.75 4.97 1.30
CA GLN A 88 6.76 5.08 2.78
C GLN A 88 8.15 5.42 3.32
N PHE A 89 9.21 4.85 2.75
CA PHE A 89 10.59 5.17 3.14
C PHE A 89 10.97 6.60 2.80
N TYR A 90 10.54 7.10 1.64
CA TYR A 90 10.77 8.47 1.21
C TYR A 90 10.01 9.48 2.07
N GLY A 91 8.69 9.28 2.24
CA GLY A 91 7.86 10.23 2.96
C GLY A 91 7.97 10.14 4.48
N GLY A 92 8.50 9.03 5.01
CA GLY A 92 8.92 8.91 6.40
C GLY A 92 7.82 9.11 7.44
N ASN A 93 6.68 8.40 7.32
CA ASN A 93 5.63 8.44 8.35
C ASN A 93 6.07 7.66 9.60
N ASP A 94 6.79 8.34 10.49
CA ASP A 94 7.30 7.81 11.74
C ASP A 94 6.30 7.86 12.91
N TRP A 95 5.06 8.30 12.68
CA TRP A 95 4.09 8.48 13.74
C TRP A 95 3.09 7.32 13.83
N ASP A 96 2.32 7.07 12.77
CA ASP A 96 1.17 6.16 12.82
C ASP A 96 1.13 5.10 11.71
N TRP A 97 2.12 5.08 10.83
CA TRP A 97 2.33 3.94 9.94
C TRP A 97 3.12 2.81 10.62
N ASN A 98 2.54 1.61 10.64
CA ASN A 98 3.14 0.41 11.22
C ASN A 98 2.58 -0.88 10.58
N THR A 99 2.87 -2.04 11.20
CA THR A 99 2.47 -3.35 10.68
C THR A 99 0.98 -3.57 10.52
N SER A 100 0.16 -2.82 11.24
CA SER A 100 -1.27 -3.03 11.35
C SER A 100 -2.07 -1.72 11.26
N GLN A 101 -1.50 -0.64 10.72
CA GLN A 101 -2.14 0.67 10.68
C GLN A 101 -1.67 1.53 9.50
N ASN A 102 -2.59 2.34 8.97
CA ASN A 102 -2.38 3.38 7.95
C ASN A 102 -1.84 2.84 6.62
N TRP A 103 -2.45 1.75 6.19
CA TRP A 103 -2.34 1.19 4.85
C TRP A 103 -3.64 0.49 4.50
N ALA A 104 -4.00 0.49 3.23
CA ALA A 104 -5.09 -0.30 2.70
C ALA A 104 -4.54 -1.27 1.66
N ALA A 105 -5.23 -2.38 1.45
CA ALA A 105 -4.88 -3.33 0.42
C ALA A 105 -6.13 -3.92 -0.20
N ALA A 106 -6.09 -4.26 -1.47
CA ALA A 106 -7.17 -5.01 -2.10
C ALA A 106 -6.62 -5.98 -3.14
N ARG A 107 -7.39 -7.02 -3.46
CA ARG A 107 -7.04 -8.00 -4.49
C ARG A 107 -8.28 -8.46 -5.24
N PRO A 108 -8.17 -8.76 -6.55
CA PRO A 108 -9.16 -9.58 -7.21
C PRO A 108 -9.19 -11.00 -6.61
N ARG A 109 -10.33 -11.67 -6.68
CA ARG A 109 -10.51 -13.08 -6.32
C ARG A 109 -10.22 -14.00 -7.51
N LEU A 110 -9.11 -13.75 -8.19
CA LEU A 110 -8.64 -14.55 -9.32
C LEU A 110 -7.34 -15.27 -8.95
N ASP A 111 -7.07 -16.38 -9.63
CA ASP A 111 -5.77 -17.04 -9.55
C ASP A 111 -4.68 -16.07 -10.02
N ASP A 112 -3.53 -16.11 -9.35
CA ASP A 112 -2.37 -15.26 -9.63
C ASP A 112 -2.65 -13.75 -9.60
N SER A 113 -3.72 -13.34 -8.89
CA SER A 113 -4.03 -11.92 -8.64
C SER A 113 -3.69 -11.54 -7.19
N GLY A 114 -2.54 -10.87 -7.07
CA GLY A 114 -1.98 -10.51 -5.78
C GLY A 114 -2.53 -9.22 -5.17
N PHE A 115 -2.30 -9.05 -3.87
CA PHE A 115 -2.62 -7.81 -3.16
C PHE A 115 -1.93 -6.59 -3.77
N ILE A 116 -2.72 -5.53 -3.94
CA ILE A 116 -2.31 -4.19 -4.33
C ILE A 116 -2.44 -3.32 -3.08
N PHE A 117 -1.36 -2.66 -2.69
CA PHE A 117 -1.29 -1.76 -1.56
C PHE A 117 -1.53 -0.31 -1.94
N PHE A 118 -2.23 0.38 -1.05
CA PHE A 118 -2.57 1.79 -1.15
C PHE A 118 -2.15 2.50 0.13
N HIS A 119 -1.60 3.70 -0.04
CA HIS A 119 -1.42 4.63 1.07
C HIS A 119 -2.80 5.03 1.60
N TRP A 120 -2.95 4.95 2.91
CA TRP A 120 -4.17 5.35 3.59
C TRP A 120 -3.80 6.17 4.82
N ASP A 121 -4.54 7.25 5.07
CA ASP A 121 -4.33 8.14 6.21
C ASP A 121 -2.85 8.55 6.38
N SER A 122 -2.30 9.12 5.31
CA SER A 122 -0.87 9.42 5.18
C SER A 122 -0.57 10.93 5.23
N ASP A 123 -1.44 11.70 5.87
CA ASP A 123 -1.32 13.14 6.13
C ASP A 123 -0.13 13.50 7.01
N LEU A 124 0.45 12.51 7.71
CA LEU A 124 1.65 12.68 8.54
C LEU A 124 2.96 12.40 7.80
N LEU A 125 2.92 12.00 6.52
CA LEU A 125 4.12 11.95 5.68
C LEU A 125 4.72 13.36 5.58
N LEU A 126 6.05 13.44 5.58
CA LEU A 126 6.81 14.70 5.48
C LEU A 126 6.51 15.74 6.58
N ARG A 127 5.83 15.36 7.68
CA ARG A 127 5.42 16.29 8.75
C ARG A 127 6.53 16.55 9.77
N THR A 128 7.14 15.50 10.32
CA THR A 128 7.84 15.53 11.61
C THR A 128 9.31 15.89 11.50
N THR A 129 10.11 15.10 10.78
CA THR A 129 11.56 15.34 10.69
C THR A 129 12.11 14.99 9.31
N ARG A 130 13.07 15.79 8.83
CA ARG A 130 13.85 15.47 7.61
C ARG A 130 14.71 14.20 7.75
N THR A 131 14.75 13.62 8.95
CA THR A 131 15.55 12.45 9.33
C THR A 131 14.70 11.25 9.71
N ALA A 132 13.38 11.31 9.47
CA ALA A 132 12.49 10.20 9.76
C ALA A 132 12.97 8.97 8.99
N ASN A 133 13.15 7.86 9.69
CA ASN A 133 13.62 6.60 9.11
C ASN A 133 12.69 5.47 9.54
N VAL A 134 11.96 4.93 8.56
CA VAL A 134 10.96 3.89 8.77
C VAL A 134 11.32 2.56 8.09
N ILE A 135 12.57 2.40 7.62
CA ILE A 135 13.01 1.20 6.89
C ILE A 135 12.99 -0.07 7.72
N THR A 136 12.86 0.01 9.05
CA THR A 136 12.83 -1.15 9.95
C THR A 136 11.45 -1.41 10.56
N ARG A 137 10.40 -0.72 10.10
CA ARG A 137 9.05 -0.80 10.69
C ARG A 137 8.19 -1.99 10.28
N GLY A 138 8.72 -2.91 9.47
CA GLY A 138 8.00 -4.10 9.03
C GLY A 138 6.98 -3.86 7.92
N GLY A 139 6.38 -2.67 7.85
CA GLY A 139 5.32 -2.36 6.87
C GLY A 139 4.13 -3.31 6.96
N PRO A 140 3.23 -3.33 5.97
CA PRO A 140 1.98 -4.08 6.03
C PRO A 140 2.18 -5.54 6.45
N GLY A 141 1.47 -5.97 7.50
CA GLY A 141 1.53 -7.35 7.99
C GLY A 141 2.90 -7.83 8.46
N ASN A 142 3.86 -6.92 8.67
CA ASN A 142 5.27 -7.24 8.88
C ASN A 142 5.93 -8.00 7.70
N LEU A 143 5.44 -7.79 6.47
CA LEU A 143 5.99 -8.41 5.26
C LEU A 143 7.44 -7.94 4.97
N TRP A 144 7.87 -6.77 5.47
CA TRP A 144 9.24 -6.25 5.39
C TRP A 144 10.03 -6.52 6.68
N ASN A 145 10.18 -7.79 7.05
CA ASN A 145 10.87 -8.22 8.28
C ASN A 145 12.40 -8.25 8.11
N ALA A 146 13.17 -7.81 9.10
CA ALA A 146 14.63 -7.86 9.06
C ALA A 146 15.21 -9.29 9.00
N ASN A 147 14.49 -10.28 9.53
CA ASN A 147 14.91 -11.67 9.62
C ASN A 147 14.01 -12.62 8.81
N GLY A 148 13.36 -12.13 7.74
CA GLY A 148 12.48 -12.93 6.89
C GLY A 148 11.57 -12.06 6.01
N GLY A 149 10.44 -12.60 5.58
CA GLY A 149 9.50 -11.85 4.74
C GLY A 149 10.11 -11.50 3.38
N MET A 150 9.67 -10.41 2.76
CA MET A 150 10.11 -10.01 1.43
C MET A 150 11.60 -9.67 1.33
N ARG A 151 12.25 -9.32 2.45
CA ARG A 151 13.69 -8.99 2.46
C ARG A 151 14.59 -10.20 2.27
N GLN A 152 14.06 -11.42 2.39
CA GLN A 152 14.85 -12.64 2.21
C GLN A 152 15.05 -13.02 0.74
N HIS A 153 14.25 -12.45 -0.17
CA HIS A 153 14.22 -12.81 -1.59
C HIS A 153 15.17 -11.90 -2.38
N PRO A 154 16.30 -12.41 -2.91
CA PRO A 154 17.24 -11.61 -3.70
C PRO A 154 16.61 -10.96 -4.92
N GLU A 155 15.67 -11.65 -5.57
CA GLU A 155 14.90 -11.18 -6.72
C GLU A 155 14.05 -9.96 -6.36
N PHE A 156 13.41 -9.97 -5.19
CA PHE A 156 12.64 -8.83 -4.70
C PHE A 156 13.54 -7.65 -4.35
N LEU A 157 14.70 -7.91 -3.74
CA LEU A 157 15.67 -6.86 -3.44
C LEU A 157 16.24 -6.21 -4.70
N MET A 158 16.47 -6.99 -5.76
CA MET A 158 16.87 -6.47 -7.07
C MET A 158 15.77 -5.61 -7.68
N LEU A 159 14.52 -6.10 -7.66
CA LEU A 159 13.36 -5.31 -8.10
C LEU A 159 13.28 -3.98 -7.33
N MET A 160 13.40 -4.01 -6.00
CA MET A 160 13.42 -2.81 -5.17
C MET A 160 14.55 -1.84 -5.57
N ALA A 161 15.74 -2.34 -5.89
CA ALA A 161 16.85 -1.52 -6.36
C ALA A 161 16.54 -0.86 -7.71
N ASP A 162 15.97 -1.61 -8.66
CA ASP A 162 15.57 -1.09 -9.97
C ASP A 162 14.46 -0.03 -9.84
N ARG A 163 13.46 -0.29 -9.00
CA ARG A 163 12.39 0.67 -8.70
C ARG A 163 12.94 1.93 -8.02
N ALA A 164 13.86 1.78 -7.08
CA ALA A 164 14.51 2.92 -6.44
C ALA A 164 15.33 3.74 -7.45
N HIS A 165 16.07 3.08 -8.33
CA HIS A 165 16.81 3.76 -9.40
C HIS A 165 15.87 4.56 -10.31
N ALA A 166 14.75 3.97 -10.73
CA ALA A 166 13.77 4.63 -11.60
C ALA A 166 13.02 5.80 -10.92
N LEU A 167 12.75 5.71 -9.62
CA LEU A 167 11.97 6.73 -8.89
C LEU A 167 12.83 7.88 -8.37
N PHE A 168 14.04 7.61 -7.90
CA PHE A 168 14.88 8.57 -7.16
C PHE A 168 16.07 9.13 -7.96
N TYR A 169 16.29 8.69 -9.20
CA TYR A 169 17.40 9.13 -10.03
C TYR A 169 16.92 9.46 -11.45
N ASN A 170 17.77 10.13 -12.25
CA ASN A 170 17.57 10.42 -13.67
C ASN A 170 16.17 10.99 -14.02
N ASP A 171 15.81 12.12 -13.39
CA ASP A 171 14.50 12.78 -13.56
C ASP A 171 13.30 11.94 -13.11
N GLY A 172 13.55 10.94 -12.25
CA GLY A 172 12.53 10.14 -11.59
C GLY A 172 11.56 10.99 -10.78
N MET A 173 10.36 10.45 -10.55
CA MET A 173 9.23 11.17 -9.93
C MET A 173 9.54 11.75 -8.54
N LEU A 174 10.49 11.16 -7.80
CA LEU A 174 10.85 11.54 -6.43
C LEU A 174 12.22 12.26 -6.35
N THR A 175 12.70 12.78 -7.47
CA THR A 175 13.84 13.71 -7.53
C THR A 175 13.41 15.12 -7.14
N ASN A 176 14.35 15.96 -6.67
CA ASN A 176 14.06 17.32 -6.20
C ASN A 176 13.76 18.32 -7.32
N ASP A 177 14.14 18.02 -8.56
CA ASP A 177 14.16 18.99 -9.67
C ASP A 177 12.82 19.09 -10.41
N ARG A 178 11.71 18.65 -9.80
CA ARG A 178 10.34 18.74 -10.33
C ARG A 178 9.44 19.63 -9.47
#